data_AF-F0YFZ2-F1
#
_entry.id   AF-F0YFZ2-F1
#
_cell.length_a   1.000
_cell.length_b   1.000
_cell.length_c   1.000
_cell.angle_alpha   90.00
_cell.angle_beta   90.00
_cell.angle_gamma   90.00
#
_symmetry.space_group_name_H-M   'P 1'
#
loop_
_entity.id
_entity.type
_entity.pdbx_description
1 polymer ?
#
loop_
_entity_poly.entity_id
_entity_poly.type
_entity_poly.pdbx_seq_one_letter_code
_entity_poly.pdbx_strand_id
1 'polypeptide(L)'
;MKVVHVDAEGTRRCYLEDSRGDDEFLVSAGSGKNNYLFWTPLATLRALGAEDAPLDGRALRAWLDGERGAPVTPPARASVTWTSKRFGGAVYRVKAGAVGAWRCCVAYDDGTIERGVRYNRVAWDDANDGEAHAPWADAPNPKKRKTDDDPAAAARRAARGDAVRPLLPRGRGGAAEDVAAFFAFVHERQEIWRKRATGGDPPWTDDGLLREYVFCNNYRELDRGTIYFRRCVEQRKRSRAAKRGAAEAPEAAFKDALWESLAYRLLNKIETFASAWRPGGGIPSPEPKSWNAFAAFLRDAHARGPIFSNAHQTMGLERYLATMGDVRARLGALGAEVFALRGDVEAVFKKLRTLNNVGPFLAWQVVCDLFESDVLDAAATEDDWVMLGPGAKRGLARCFGKVHPIDELDLAKLLASVQRDAFRSLGLDFAFFAGKRLTLKNVEHCLCEFEKYRNNGAGMRRYASRAHLDADVVCAVCEDATDAKDADLLLCDLCNVPLHTFCLDPPLDRVPETAEWLCPACAGRWASSK
;
A
#
# COMPACT_ATOMS: atom_id res chain seq x y z
N MET A 1 -19.01 6.43 -25.23
CA MET A 1 -19.75 5.41 -26.01
C MET A 1 -21.23 5.76 -26.14
N LYS A 2 -21.74 5.89 -27.38
CA LYS A 2 -23.17 6.07 -27.68
C LYS A 2 -23.67 4.97 -28.64
N VAL A 3 -24.74 4.29 -28.21
CA VAL A 3 -25.73 3.45 -28.93
C VAL A 3 -25.26 2.16 -29.64
N VAL A 4 -26.00 1.09 -29.32
CA VAL A 4 -26.04 -0.25 -29.92
C VAL A 4 -26.96 -0.23 -31.14
N HIS A 5 -26.48 -0.63 -32.32
CA HIS A 5 -27.37 -0.93 -33.45
C HIS A 5 -27.84 -2.39 -33.34
N VAL A 6 -29.15 -2.58 -33.41
CA VAL A 6 -29.78 -3.89 -33.59
C VAL A 6 -30.25 -3.94 -35.04
N ASP A 7 -29.81 -4.92 -35.82
CA ASP A 7 -30.29 -5.09 -37.19
C ASP A 7 -31.73 -5.65 -37.20
N ALA A 8 -32.36 -5.66 -38.37
CA ALA A 8 -33.76 -6.08 -38.53
C ALA A 8 -34.00 -7.55 -38.14
N GLU A 9 -32.94 -8.37 -38.06
CA GLU A 9 -33.00 -9.76 -37.60
C GLU A 9 -32.74 -9.94 -36.09
N GLY A 10 -32.47 -8.87 -35.34
CA GLY A 10 -32.33 -8.90 -33.89
C GLY A 10 -30.92 -9.21 -33.38
N THR A 11 -29.90 -9.16 -34.24
CA THR A 11 -28.50 -9.38 -33.87
C THR A 11 -27.92 -8.10 -33.26
N ARG A 12 -27.27 -8.22 -32.10
CA ARG A 12 -26.65 -7.07 -31.40
C ARG A 12 -25.19 -6.95 -31.83
N ARG A 13 -24.81 -5.81 -32.41
CA ARG A 13 -23.42 -5.49 -32.77
C ARG A 13 -22.91 -4.33 -31.90
N CYS A 14 -21.64 -4.39 -31.49
CA CYS A 14 -20.98 -3.33 -30.72
C CYS A 14 -19.89 -2.68 -31.58
N TYR A 15 -19.88 -1.35 -31.61
CA TYR A 15 -18.89 -0.54 -32.33
C TYR A 15 -18.11 0.29 -31.30
N LEU A 16 -16.82 0.52 -31.55
CA LEU A 16 -16.00 1.51 -30.87
C LEU A 16 -15.45 2.45 -31.96
N GLU A 17 -15.83 3.72 -31.89
CA GLU A 17 -15.22 4.79 -32.69
C GLU A 17 -13.95 5.27 -31.95
N ASP A 18 -12.83 5.35 -32.68
CA ASP A 18 -11.69 6.16 -32.26
C ASP A 18 -12.03 7.66 -32.43
N SER A 19 -11.44 8.51 -31.59
CA SER A 19 -11.35 9.97 -31.70
C SER A 19 -10.93 10.54 -33.07
N ARG A 20 -10.45 9.68 -33.98
CA ARG A 20 -10.09 10.00 -35.37
C ARG A 20 -11.17 9.68 -36.41
N GLY A 21 -12.28 9.03 -36.02
CA GLY A 21 -13.43 8.75 -36.89
C GLY A 21 -13.28 7.50 -37.79
N ASP A 22 -12.36 6.59 -37.48
CA ASP A 22 -12.21 5.33 -38.20
C ASP A 22 -12.92 4.18 -37.46
N ASP A 23 -13.80 3.46 -38.16
CA ASP A 23 -14.61 2.35 -37.63
C ASP A 23 -13.76 1.07 -37.39
N GLU A 24 -13.54 0.67 -36.13
CA GLU A 24 -12.83 -0.57 -35.77
C GLU A 24 -13.74 -1.65 -35.14
N PHE A 25 -13.44 -2.93 -35.40
CA PHE A 25 -14.24 -4.08 -34.93
C PHE A 25 -13.58 -4.82 -33.75
N LEU A 26 -14.41 -5.21 -32.78
CA LEU A 26 -14.09 -6.21 -31.75
C LEU A 26 -14.78 -7.54 -32.10
N VAL A 27 -14.01 -8.57 -32.48
CA VAL A 27 -14.55 -9.92 -32.71
C VAL A 27 -14.31 -10.80 -31.48
N SER A 28 -15.40 -11.28 -30.87
CA SER A 28 -15.36 -12.32 -29.83
C SER A 28 -16.22 -13.51 -30.24
N ALA A 29 -15.62 -14.71 -30.23
CA ALA A 29 -15.96 -15.82 -29.32
C ALA A 29 -15.52 -17.18 -29.91
N GLY A 30 -14.82 -17.97 -29.10
CA GLY A 30 -14.62 -19.40 -29.37
C GLY A 30 -14.95 -20.21 -28.11
N SER A 31 -15.81 -21.22 -28.23
CA SER A 31 -16.08 -22.16 -27.14
C SER A 31 -14.99 -23.24 -27.08
N GLY A 32 -14.06 -23.09 -26.14
CA GLY A 32 -13.01 -24.06 -25.87
C GLY A 32 -12.06 -23.60 -24.76
N LYS A 33 -11.14 -24.47 -24.35
CA LYS A 33 -10.18 -24.24 -23.24
C LYS A 33 -9.16 -23.11 -23.48
N ASN A 34 -9.11 -22.53 -24.68
CA ASN A 34 -8.27 -21.38 -25.02
C ASN A 34 -9.16 -20.27 -25.60
N ASN A 35 -9.25 -19.14 -24.90
CA ASN A 35 -9.93 -17.94 -25.39
C ASN A 35 -8.92 -17.07 -26.15
N TYR A 36 -9.25 -16.70 -27.39
CA TYR A 36 -8.47 -15.75 -28.21
C TYR A 36 -9.30 -14.48 -28.42
N LEU A 37 -8.64 -13.33 -28.33
CA LEU A 37 -9.17 -12.04 -28.77
C LEU A 37 -8.44 -11.68 -30.07
N PHE A 38 -9.20 -11.31 -31.09
CA PHE A 38 -8.66 -10.85 -32.36
C PHE A 38 -9.02 -9.37 -32.54
N TRP A 39 -8.02 -8.58 -32.90
CA TRP A 39 -8.13 -7.18 -33.25
C TRP A 39 -7.77 -7.06 -34.74
N THR A 40 -8.67 -6.54 -35.55
CA THR A 40 -8.45 -6.42 -36.99
C THR A 40 -9.17 -5.18 -37.51
N PRO A 41 -8.48 -4.25 -38.19
CA PRO A 41 -9.11 -3.09 -38.80
C PRO A 41 -10.17 -3.49 -39.84
N LEU A 42 -11.25 -2.70 -39.96
CA LEU A 42 -12.30 -2.96 -40.96
C LEU A 42 -11.75 -2.97 -42.38
N ALA A 43 -10.84 -2.04 -42.70
CA ALA A 43 -10.19 -1.96 -44.01
C ALA A 43 -9.48 -3.27 -44.39
N THR A 44 -8.86 -3.93 -43.41
CA THR A 44 -8.21 -5.24 -43.60
C THR A 44 -9.25 -6.33 -43.88
N LEU A 45 -10.40 -6.34 -43.17
CA LEU A 45 -11.48 -7.29 -43.44
C LEU A 45 -12.13 -7.08 -44.82
N ARG A 46 -12.26 -5.81 -45.26
CA ARG A 46 -12.73 -5.45 -46.61
C ARG A 46 -11.77 -5.94 -47.68
N ALA A 47 -10.47 -5.71 -47.49
CA ALA A 47 -9.43 -6.17 -48.40
C ALA A 47 -9.37 -7.71 -48.49
N LEU A 48 -9.79 -8.40 -47.43
CA LEU A 48 -9.88 -9.86 -47.37
C LEU A 48 -11.24 -10.43 -47.83
N GLY A 49 -12.23 -9.58 -48.15
CA GLY A 49 -13.57 -10.00 -48.57
C GLY A 49 -14.35 -10.77 -47.49
N ALA A 50 -14.05 -10.53 -46.21
CA ALA A 50 -14.53 -11.33 -45.07
C ALA A 50 -15.52 -10.58 -44.16
N GLU A 51 -16.15 -9.52 -44.66
CA GLU A 51 -17.03 -8.63 -43.88
C GLU A 51 -18.26 -9.34 -43.28
N ASP A 52 -18.72 -10.44 -43.92
CA ASP A 52 -19.93 -11.20 -43.53
C ASP A 52 -19.64 -12.59 -42.92
N ALA A 53 -18.38 -12.90 -42.57
CA ALA A 53 -18.03 -14.23 -42.06
C ALA A 53 -18.60 -14.48 -40.63
N PRO A 54 -19.23 -15.65 -40.36
CA PRO A 54 -19.77 -15.94 -39.04
C PRO A 54 -18.67 -16.04 -37.98
N LEU A 55 -18.84 -15.28 -36.89
CA LEU A 55 -17.86 -15.03 -35.82
C LEU A 55 -17.74 -16.22 -34.86
N ASP A 56 -17.27 -17.34 -35.40
CA ASP A 56 -16.86 -18.54 -34.67
C ASP A 56 -15.32 -18.65 -34.72
N GLY A 57 -14.69 -18.63 -33.54
CA GLY A 57 -13.23 -18.79 -33.42
C GLY A 57 -12.65 -20.11 -33.96
N ARG A 58 -13.45 -21.16 -34.17
CA ARG A 58 -13.04 -22.40 -34.87
C ARG A 58 -13.06 -22.24 -36.38
N ALA A 59 -14.12 -21.68 -36.96
CA ALA A 59 -14.20 -21.41 -38.39
C ALA A 59 -13.08 -20.48 -38.88
N LEU A 60 -12.79 -19.40 -38.12
CA LEU A 60 -11.68 -18.50 -38.44
C LEU A 60 -10.32 -19.20 -38.32
N ARG A 61 -10.15 -20.09 -37.33
CA ARG A 61 -8.92 -20.87 -37.16
C ARG A 61 -8.71 -21.88 -38.27
N ALA A 62 -9.76 -22.58 -38.70
CA ALA A 62 -9.71 -23.51 -39.84
C ALA A 62 -9.42 -22.79 -41.16
N TRP A 63 -9.93 -21.56 -41.32
CA TRP A 63 -9.64 -20.70 -42.47
C TRP A 63 -8.18 -20.21 -42.48
N LEU A 64 -7.65 -19.77 -41.33
CA LEU A 64 -6.25 -19.36 -41.16
C LEU A 64 -5.26 -20.52 -41.32
N ASP A 65 -5.66 -21.73 -40.93
CA ASP A 65 -4.83 -22.94 -41.02
C ASP A 65 -4.98 -23.68 -42.37
N GLY A 66 -5.81 -23.19 -43.31
CA GLY A 66 -5.71 -23.53 -44.74
C GLY A 66 -6.64 -24.61 -45.31
N GLU A 67 -7.83 -24.86 -44.74
CA GLU A 67 -8.80 -25.79 -45.34
C GLU A 67 -10.05 -25.07 -45.87
N ARG A 68 -10.21 -25.02 -47.21
CA ARG A 68 -11.44 -24.53 -47.85
C ARG A 68 -12.50 -25.64 -47.85
N GLY A 69 -13.63 -25.43 -47.16
CA GLY A 69 -14.91 -26.00 -47.57
C GLY A 69 -15.61 -26.99 -46.63
N ALA A 70 -15.95 -26.59 -45.40
CA ALA A 70 -16.95 -27.33 -44.61
C ALA A 70 -18.07 -26.39 -44.09
N PRO A 71 -19.36 -26.66 -44.37
CA PRO A 71 -20.47 -25.92 -43.80
C PRO A 71 -20.72 -26.37 -42.35
N VAL A 72 -20.84 -25.41 -41.42
CA VAL A 72 -21.10 -25.68 -39.99
C VAL A 72 -22.52 -25.27 -39.63
N THR A 73 -23.33 -26.23 -39.16
CA THR A 73 -24.69 -26.04 -38.65
C THR A 73 -24.67 -25.52 -37.19
N PRO A 74 -25.61 -24.65 -36.76
CA PRO A 74 -25.60 -24.10 -35.40
C PRO A 74 -26.04 -25.15 -34.36
N PRO A 75 -25.37 -25.26 -33.19
CA PRO A 75 -25.84 -26.12 -32.11
C PRO A 75 -27.05 -25.51 -31.37
N ALA A 76 -27.92 -26.40 -30.87
CA ALA A 76 -29.17 -26.05 -30.17
C ALA A 76 -28.94 -25.24 -28.88
N ARG A 77 -29.92 -24.35 -28.58
CA ARG A 77 -29.94 -23.42 -27.44
C ARG A 77 -29.65 -24.12 -26.10
N ALA A 78 -28.44 -23.93 -25.57
CA ALA A 78 -28.16 -24.18 -24.17
C ALA A 78 -28.63 -22.99 -23.33
N SER A 79 -29.38 -23.24 -22.25
CA SER A 79 -29.72 -22.24 -21.24
C SER A 79 -28.46 -21.76 -20.54
N VAL A 80 -28.06 -20.50 -20.74
CA VAL A 80 -26.88 -19.90 -20.11
C VAL A 80 -27.32 -19.05 -18.92
N THR A 81 -26.81 -19.38 -17.73
CA THR A 81 -26.93 -18.54 -16.53
C THR A 81 -25.88 -17.44 -16.60
N TRP A 82 -26.32 -16.18 -16.57
CA TRP A 82 -25.45 -15.01 -16.60
C TRP A 82 -25.27 -14.44 -15.20
N THR A 83 -24.03 -14.13 -14.82
CA THR A 83 -23.74 -13.33 -13.63
C THR A 83 -23.37 -11.92 -14.05
N SER A 84 -23.90 -10.92 -13.35
CA SER A 84 -23.65 -9.51 -13.63
C SER A 84 -22.56 -8.96 -12.70
N LYS A 85 -21.60 -8.21 -13.27
CA LYS A 85 -20.59 -7.45 -12.50
C LYS A 85 -20.56 -6.00 -12.98
N ARG A 86 -20.44 -5.06 -12.04
CA ARG A 86 -20.32 -3.62 -12.32
C ARG A 86 -18.86 -3.20 -12.43
N PHE A 87 -18.54 -2.43 -13.46
CA PHE A 87 -17.26 -1.72 -13.61
C PHE A 87 -17.53 -0.34 -14.19
N GLY A 88 -16.99 0.71 -13.57
CA GLY A 88 -17.10 2.10 -14.06
C GLY A 88 -18.54 2.60 -14.27
N GLY A 89 -19.51 2.14 -13.47
CA GLY A 89 -20.92 2.51 -13.62
C GLY A 89 -21.73 1.69 -14.64
N ALA A 90 -21.11 0.82 -15.44
CA ALA A 90 -21.80 -0.07 -16.38
C ALA A 90 -21.90 -1.53 -15.88
N VAL A 91 -22.98 -2.22 -16.24
CA VAL A 91 -23.26 -3.62 -15.86
C VAL A 91 -22.88 -4.57 -17.01
N TYR A 92 -21.95 -5.48 -16.76
CA TYR A 92 -21.52 -6.51 -17.71
C TYR A 92 -22.07 -7.88 -17.32
N ARG A 93 -22.52 -8.69 -18.29
CA ARG A 93 -22.93 -10.08 -18.07
C ARG A 93 -21.83 -11.03 -18.53
N VAL A 94 -21.30 -11.84 -17.61
CA VAL A 94 -20.22 -12.79 -17.89
C VAL A 94 -20.71 -14.21 -17.60
N LYS A 95 -20.33 -15.17 -18.46
CA LYS A 95 -20.64 -16.60 -18.29
C LYS A 95 -19.75 -17.18 -17.18
N ALA A 96 -20.36 -17.81 -16.18
CA ALA A 96 -19.63 -18.43 -15.08
C ALA A 96 -18.70 -19.55 -15.60
N GLY A 97 -17.38 -19.39 -15.38
CA GLY A 97 -16.39 -20.46 -15.60
C GLY A 97 -15.06 -20.09 -16.27
N ALA A 98 -14.83 -18.86 -16.74
CA ALA A 98 -13.58 -18.51 -17.42
C ALA A 98 -12.61 -17.74 -16.52
N VAL A 99 -11.73 -18.45 -15.81
CA VAL A 99 -10.52 -17.87 -15.17
C VAL A 99 -9.30 -18.50 -15.84
N GLY A 100 -8.64 -17.76 -16.73
CA GLY A 100 -7.45 -18.21 -17.45
C GLY A 100 -6.81 -17.11 -18.30
N ALA A 101 -5.48 -17.15 -18.46
CA ALA A 101 -4.69 -16.15 -19.17
C ALA A 101 -5.04 -16.05 -20.66
N TRP A 102 -5.17 -14.81 -21.15
CA TRP A 102 -5.51 -14.49 -22.54
C TRP A 102 -4.25 -14.42 -23.42
N ARG A 103 -4.37 -14.81 -24.69
CA ARG A 103 -3.31 -14.61 -25.71
C ARG A 103 -3.89 -13.82 -26.88
N CYS A 104 -3.22 -12.75 -27.27
CA CYS A 104 -3.57 -11.92 -28.42
C CYS A 104 -2.62 -12.26 -29.59
N CYS A 105 -3.15 -12.26 -30.80
CA CYS A 105 -2.38 -12.25 -32.04
C CYS A 105 -2.68 -10.92 -32.74
N VAL A 106 -1.65 -10.22 -33.20
CA VAL A 106 -1.80 -8.97 -33.96
C VAL A 106 -1.44 -9.27 -35.41
N ALA A 107 -2.31 -8.86 -36.33
CA ALA A 107 -2.04 -8.90 -37.77
C ALA A 107 -1.80 -7.46 -38.24
N TYR A 108 -0.68 -7.23 -38.93
CA TYR A 108 -0.31 -5.93 -39.47
C TYR A 108 -0.76 -5.79 -40.92
N ASP A 109 -0.81 -4.55 -41.42
CA ASP A 109 -1.27 -4.22 -42.78
C ASP A 109 -0.41 -4.83 -43.89
N ASP A 110 0.82 -5.26 -43.57
CA ASP A 110 1.72 -5.97 -44.47
C ASP A 110 1.49 -7.49 -44.53
N GLY A 111 0.45 -7.99 -43.83
CA GLY A 111 0.09 -9.40 -43.77
C GLY A 111 0.92 -10.22 -42.78
N THR A 112 1.80 -9.59 -41.99
CA THR A 112 2.54 -10.28 -40.94
C THR A 112 1.67 -10.52 -39.70
N ILE A 113 1.81 -11.70 -39.08
CA ILE A 113 1.07 -12.07 -37.87
C ILE A 113 2.08 -12.31 -36.74
N GLU A 114 2.03 -11.46 -35.72
CA GLU A 114 2.85 -11.61 -34.52
C GLU A 114 2.12 -12.47 -33.49
N ARG A 115 2.67 -13.66 -33.23
CA ARG A 115 2.11 -14.63 -32.27
C ARG A 115 2.81 -14.48 -30.92
N GLY A 116 2.06 -14.08 -29.89
CA GLY A 116 2.42 -14.40 -28.50
C GLY A 116 2.80 -13.25 -27.57
N VAL A 117 2.32 -12.03 -27.79
CA VAL A 117 2.52 -10.97 -26.79
C VAL A 117 1.53 -11.13 -25.62
N ARG A 118 2.06 -11.30 -24.40
CA ARG A 118 1.29 -11.19 -23.16
C ARG A 118 1.16 -9.71 -22.80
N TYR A 119 0.06 -9.08 -23.18
CA TYR A 119 -0.26 -7.73 -22.71
C TYR A 119 -1.00 -7.81 -21.38
N ASN A 120 -0.36 -7.33 -20.31
CA ASN A 120 -1.11 -6.81 -19.16
C ASN A 120 -1.59 -5.41 -19.56
N ARG A 121 -2.83 -5.35 -20.07
CA ARG A 121 -3.73 -4.18 -20.21
C ARG A 121 -3.12 -2.88 -20.75
N VAL A 122 -3.54 -2.51 -21.97
CA VAL A 122 -3.47 -1.14 -22.49
C VAL A 122 -4.59 -0.33 -21.82
N ALA A 123 -4.23 0.74 -21.11
CA ALA A 123 -5.17 1.72 -20.58
C ALA A 123 -5.53 2.70 -21.70
N TRP A 124 -6.82 3.00 -21.84
CA TRP A 124 -7.31 4.12 -22.63
C TRP A 124 -7.49 5.29 -21.68
N ASP A 125 -6.71 6.35 -21.90
CA ASP A 125 -6.88 7.65 -21.28
C ASP A 125 -8.13 8.32 -21.87
N ASP A 126 -9.19 8.44 -21.07
CA ASP A 126 -10.17 9.49 -21.28
C ASP A 126 -9.72 10.69 -20.44
N ALA A 127 -9.47 11.78 -21.17
CA ALA A 127 -9.05 13.08 -20.71
C ALA A 127 -9.70 13.52 -19.39
N ASN A 128 -8.85 13.72 -18.39
CA ASN A 128 -9.12 14.66 -17.33
C ASN A 128 -8.28 15.90 -17.67
N ASP A 129 -8.94 16.97 -18.11
CA ASP A 129 -8.35 18.25 -18.51
C ASP A 129 -7.85 19.06 -17.30
N GLY A 130 -7.24 18.41 -16.32
CA GLY A 130 -6.43 19.04 -15.30
C GLY A 130 -4.98 18.94 -15.74
N GLU A 131 -4.32 20.09 -15.93
CA GLU A 131 -2.90 20.22 -16.26
C GLU A 131 -2.08 19.00 -15.85
N ALA A 132 -1.54 18.25 -16.83
CA ALA A 132 -0.59 17.20 -16.59
C ALA A 132 0.57 17.79 -15.77
N HIS A 133 0.57 17.55 -14.45
CA HIS A 133 1.64 17.98 -13.58
C HIS A 133 2.91 17.33 -14.11
N ALA A 134 3.79 18.14 -14.72
CA ALA A 134 5.13 17.68 -15.08
C ALA A 134 5.69 16.92 -13.87
N PRO A 135 6.24 15.70 -14.05
CA PRO A 135 6.66 14.87 -12.94
C PRO A 135 7.48 15.70 -11.95
N TRP A 136 7.12 15.68 -10.66
CA TRP A 136 7.99 16.25 -9.61
C TRP A 136 9.40 15.59 -9.62
N ALA A 137 9.54 14.50 -10.38
CA ALA A 137 10.75 13.79 -10.79
C ALA A 137 11.78 14.58 -11.64
N ASP A 138 11.70 15.92 -11.71
CA ASP A 138 12.85 16.78 -12.07
C ASP A 138 13.98 16.77 -11.00
N ALA A 139 13.99 15.77 -10.11
CA ALA A 139 14.99 15.58 -9.07
C ALA A 139 16.31 15.13 -9.71
N PRO A 140 17.37 15.96 -9.66
CA PRO A 140 18.62 15.62 -10.31
C PRO A 140 19.22 14.35 -9.69
N ASN A 141 19.60 13.42 -10.56
CA ASN A 141 20.40 12.28 -10.16
C ASN A 141 21.78 12.80 -9.68
N PRO A 142 22.16 12.61 -8.41
CA PRO A 142 23.41 13.16 -7.89
C PRO A 142 24.67 12.58 -8.56
N LYS A 143 24.56 11.42 -9.25
CA LYS A 143 25.64 10.84 -10.07
C LYS A 143 25.65 11.34 -11.52
N LYS A 144 24.61 12.04 -11.96
CA LYS A 144 24.51 12.71 -13.27
C LYS A 144 24.45 14.23 -13.12
N ARG A 145 25.19 14.80 -12.18
CA ARG A 145 25.38 16.25 -12.01
C ARG A 145 26.04 16.95 -13.23
N LYS A 146 26.20 16.25 -14.36
CA LYS A 146 26.83 16.73 -15.59
C LYS A 146 25.86 16.97 -16.74
N THR A 147 24.55 16.78 -16.56
CA THR A 147 23.53 17.10 -17.57
C THR A 147 22.22 17.52 -16.90
N ASP A 148 22.24 18.60 -16.10
CA ASP A 148 21.02 19.35 -15.77
C ASP A 148 20.88 20.50 -16.80
N ASP A 149 20.80 20.14 -18.08
CA ASP A 149 20.74 21.07 -19.21
C ASP A 149 19.30 21.43 -19.62
N ASP A 150 18.31 21.23 -18.74
CA ASP A 150 16.93 21.71 -18.96
C ASP A 150 16.66 22.97 -18.12
N PRO A 151 16.74 24.18 -18.73
CA PRO A 151 16.42 25.44 -18.08
C PRO A 151 14.99 25.50 -17.56
N ALA A 152 14.03 24.81 -18.20
CA ALA A 152 12.64 24.82 -17.77
C ALA A 152 12.46 24.07 -16.46
N ALA A 153 13.10 22.90 -16.29
CA ALA A 153 13.13 22.19 -15.02
C ALA A 153 13.79 23.01 -13.90
N ALA A 154 14.89 23.70 -14.20
CA ALA A 154 15.56 24.58 -13.25
C ALA A 154 14.65 25.75 -12.80
N ALA A 155 13.96 26.40 -13.75
CA ALA A 155 13.01 27.47 -13.45
C ALA A 155 11.83 26.99 -12.60
N ARG A 156 11.27 25.79 -12.88
CA ARG A 156 10.21 25.18 -12.06
C ARG A 156 10.67 24.93 -10.63
N ARG A 157 11.89 24.41 -10.43
CA ARG A 157 12.45 24.17 -9.09
C ARG A 157 12.64 25.47 -8.31
N ALA A 158 13.21 26.50 -8.95
CA ALA A 158 13.40 27.81 -8.33
C ALA A 158 12.06 28.42 -7.90
N ALA A 159 11.04 28.40 -8.77
CA ALA A 159 9.70 28.91 -8.45
C ALA A 159 9.06 28.18 -7.25
N ARG A 160 9.18 26.85 -7.20
CA ARG A 160 8.72 26.03 -6.06
C ARG A 160 9.47 26.38 -4.77
N GLY A 161 10.78 26.60 -4.87
CA GLY A 161 11.61 27.06 -3.75
C GLY A 161 11.15 28.42 -3.23
N ASP A 162 10.94 29.39 -4.11
CA ASP A 162 10.50 30.73 -3.72
C ASP A 162 9.13 30.74 -3.03
N ALA A 163 8.22 29.83 -3.40
CA ALA A 163 6.92 29.67 -2.73
C ALA A 163 7.03 29.19 -1.27
N VAL A 164 8.03 28.36 -0.96
CA VAL A 164 8.26 27.79 0.39
C VAL A 164 9.24 28.61 1.22
N ARG A 165 10.08 29.43 0.58
CA ARG A 165 11.11 30.28 1.22
C ARG A 165 10.59 31.10 2.42
N PRO A 166 9.38 31.71 2.39
CA PRO A 166 8.85 32.47 3.52
C PRO A 166 8.57 31.64 4.78
N LEU A 167 8.43 30.32 4.63
CA LEU A 167 8.17 29.38 5.73
C LEU A 167 9.46 29.00 6.48
N LEU A 168 10.63 29.36 5.95
CA LEU A 168 11.92 28.99 6.51
C LEU A 168 12.47 30.08 7.44
N PRO A 169 13.19 29.69 8.52
CA PRO A 169 13.88 30.66 9.37
C PRO A 169 14.87 31.54 8.59
N ARG A 170 15.09 32.76 9.10
CA ARG A 170 16.11 33.67 8.56
C ARG A 170 17.46 32.96 8.46
N GLY A 171 18.15 33.15 7.35
CA GLY A 171 19.44 32.50 7.07
C GLY A 171 19.34 31.07 6.50
N ARG A 172 18.13 30.48 6.43
CA ARG A 172 17.92 29.15 5.82
C ARG A 172 17.21 29.19 4.46
N GLY A 173 17.04 30.36 3.86
CA GLY A 173 16.39 30.50 2.54
C GLY A 173 17.06 29.73 1.41
N GLY A 174 18.35 29.38 1.54
CA GLY A 174 19.05 28.53 0.57
C GLY A 174 18.57 27.07 0.54
N ALA A 175 17.81 26.63 1.55
CA ALA A 175 17.23 25.29 1.62
C ALA A 175 15.86 25.17 0.94
N ALA A 176 15.31 26.27 0.42
CA ALA A 176 13.89 26.34 0.03
C ALA A 176 13.52 25.37 -1.10
N GLU A 177 14.36 25.22 -2.12
CA GLU A 177 14.13 24.26 -3.22
C GLU A 177 14.11 22.81 -2.73
N ASP A 178 15.01 22.45 -1.81
CA ASP A 178 15.11 21.08 -1.29
C ASP A 178 13.97 20.75 -0.31
N VAL A 179 13.53 21.74 0.49
CA VAL A 179 12.33 21.60 1.32
C VAL A 179 11.07 21.49 0.46
N ALA A 180 10.97 22.27 -0.63
CA ALA A 180 9.88 22.14 -1.58
C ALA A 180 9.85 20.74 -2.22
N ALA A 181 11.02 20.22 -2.60
CA ALA A 181 11.15 18.86 -3.13
C ALA A 181 10.79 17.77 -2.09
N PHE A 182 11.07 17.99 -0.80
CA PHE A 182 10.64 17.09 0.26
C PHE A 182 9.10 17.03 0.34
N PHE A 183 8.41 18.17 0.36
CA PHE A 183 6.94 18.18 0.41
C PHE A 183 6.31 17.62 -0.85
N ALA A 184 6.87 17.88 -2.03
CA ALA A 184 6.45 17.23 -3.27
C ALA A 184 6.55 15.70 -3.21
N PHE A 185 7.68 15.18 -2.72
CA PHE A 185 7.88 13.74 -2.55
C PHE A 185 6.88 13.14 -1.56
N VAL A 186 6.61 13.84 -0.45
CA VAL A 186 5.62 13.41 0.54
C VAL A 186 4.22 13.42 -0.08
N HIS A 187 3.85 14.44 -0.85
CA HIS A 187 2.58 14.51 -1.57
C HIS A 187 2.40 13.37 -2.56
N GLU A 188 3.38 13.10 -3.42
CA GLU A 188 3.31 12.02 -4.41
C GLU A 188 3.10 10.65 -3.74
N ARG A 189 3.77 10.39 -2.61
CA ARG A 189 3.57 9.16 -1.84
C ARG A 189 2.16 9.06 -1.24
N GLN A 190 1.55 10.19 -0.87
CA GLN A 190 0.18 10.21 -0.39
C GLN A 190 -0.81 9.92 -1.52
N GLU A 191 -0.56 10.47 -2.71
CA GLU A 191 -1.39 10.21 -3.89
C GLU A 191 -1.31 8.75 -4.34
N ILE A 192 -0.13 8.13 -4.28
CA ILE A 192 0.01 6.69 -4.52
C ILE A 192 -0.84 5.88 -3.54
N TRP A 193 -0.82 6.22 -2.25
CA TRP A 193 -1.66 5.55 -1.25
C TRP A 193 -3.15 5.77 -1.56
N ARG A 194 -3.57 7.00 -1.82
CA ARG A 194 -4.97 7.38 -2.10
C ARG A 194 -5.53 6.65 -3.33
N LYS A 195 -4.78 6.62 -4.43
CA LYS A 195 -5.17 5.91 -5.66
C LYS A 195 -5.27 4.39 -5.44
N ARG A 196 -4.38 3.81 -4.62
CA ARG A 196 -4.47 2.39 -4.23
C ARG A 196 -5.70 2.10 -3.37
N ALA A 197 -5.94 2.94 -2.37
CA ALA A 197 -7.01 2.72 -1.39
C ALA A 197 -8.40 2.85 -2.04
N THR A 198 -8.55 3.74 -3.03
CA THR A 198 -9.78 3.91 -3.83
C THR A 198 -9.93 2.89 -4.97
N GLY A 199 -9.06 1.87 -5.07
CA GLY A 199 -9.15 0.81 -6.07
C GLY A 199 -8.69 1.20 -7.48
N GLY A 200 -7.91 2.27 -7.61
CA GLY A 200 -7.31 2.66 -8.88
C GLY A 200 -6.32 1.62 -9.41
N ASP A 201 -6.36 1.36 -10.73
CA ASP A 201 -5.41 0.48 -11.40
C ASP A 201 -4.01 1.14 -11.47
N PRO A 202 -2.91 0.36 -11.41
CA PRO A 202 -1.57 0.87 -11.64
C PRO A 202 -1.36 1.30 -13.11
N PRO A 203 -0.42 2.22 -13.41
CA PRO A 203 0.51 2.86 -12.48
C PRO A 203 -0.14 3.98 -11.66
N TRP A 204 0.19 4.05 -10.37
CA TRP A 204 -0.35 5.08 -9.46
C TRP A 204 0.42 6.42 -9.47
N THR A 205 1.57 6.45 -10.14
CA THR A 205 2.46 7.60 -10.26
C THR A 205 3.26 7.48 -11.55
N ASP A 206 3.62 8.62 -12.14
CA ASP A 206 4.56 8.68 -13.27
C ASP A 206 6.03 8.67 -12.84
N ASP A 207 6.31 8.89 -11.55
CA ASP A 207 7.65 8.83 -11.01
C ASP A 207 8.23 7.41 -11.13
N GLY A 208 9.33 7.27 -11.86
CA GLY A 208 9.96 5.98 -12.13
C GLY A 208 10.50 5.28 -10.88
N LEU A 209 11.04 6.03 -9.92
CA LEU A 209 11.59 5.47 -8.69
C LEU A 209 10.49 4.97 -7.76
N LEU A 210 9.43 5.76 -7.59
CA LEU A 210 8.28 5.41 -6.76
C LEU A 210 7.45 4.26 -7.36
N ARG A 211 7.50 4.05 -8.68
CA ARG A 211 6.99 2.83 -9.34
C ARG A 211 7.88 1.61 -9.12
N GLU A 212 9.19 1.76 -9.26
CA GLU A 212 10.13 0.63 -9.26
C GLU A 212 10.38 0.07 -7.85
N TYR A 213 10.47 0.93 -6.83
CA TYR A 213 10.94 0.55 -5.49
C TYR A 213 9.87 0.60 -4.40
N VAL A 214 10.09 -0.18 -3.33
CA VAL A 214 9.22 -0.18 -2.14
C VAL A 214 9.55 0.98 -1.22
N PHE A 215 8.69 1.98 -1.21
CA PHE A 215 8.63 3.00 -0.17
C PHE A 215 7.55 2.65 0.85
N CYS A 216 7.78 3.01 2.12
CA CYS A 216 6.73 2.97 3.13
C CYS A 216 5.64 4.02 2.81
N ASN A 217 4.55 4.05 3.58
CA ASN A 217 3.55 5.12 3.52
C ASN A 217 4.03 6.35 4.32
N ASN A 218 3.41 7.52 4.10
CA ASN A 218 3.77 8.72 4.90
C ASN A 218 3.39 8.55 6.36
N TYR A 219 2.18 8.04 6.59
CA TYR A 219 1.69 7.60 7.89
C TYR A 219 2.22 6.20 8.17
N ARG A 220 3.08 6.07 9.19
CA ARG A 220 3.63 4.77 9.64
C ARG A 220 2.52 3.80 10.03
N GLU A 221 1.39 4.33 10.48
CA GLU A 221 0.16 3.66 10.86
C GLU A 221 -0.42 2.83 9.71
N LEU A 222 -0.15 3.24 8.48
CA LEU A 222 -0.61 2.59 7.24
C LEU A 222 0.41 1.58 6.70
N ASP A 223 1.58 1.42 7.32
CA ASP A 223 2.52 0.39 6.91
C ASP A 223 1.99 -0.99 7.31
N ARG A 224 2.02 -1.96 6.38
CA ARG A 224 1.56 -3.34 6.62
C ARG A 224 2.13 -3.97 7.90
N GLY A 225 3.38 -3.69 8.23
CA GLY A 225 4.02 -4.19 9.45
C GLY A 225 3.41 -3.60 10.73
N THR A 226 3.03 -2.32 10.71
CA THR A 226 2.35 -1.63 11.82
C THR A 226 0.90 -2.08 11.94
N ILE A 227 0.21 -2.21 10.82
CA ILE A 227 -1.15 -2.73 10.73
C ILE A 227 -1.24 -4.14 11.34
N TYR A 228 -0.31 -5.04 10.98
CA TYR A 228 -0.26 -6.39 11.55
C TYR A 228 -0.04 -6.39 13.07
N PHE A 229 0.85 -5.52 13.55
CA PHE A 229 1.09 -5.33 14.99
C PHE A 229 -0.20 -4.90 15.70
N ARG A 230 -0.86 -3.83 15.20
CA ARG A 230 -2.13 -3.34 15.74
C ARG A 230 -3.21 -4.42 15.74
N ARG A 231 -3.31 -5.22 14.68
CA ARG A 231 -4.23 -6.37 14.61
C ARG A 231 -4.01 -7.33 15.78
N CYS A 232 -2.76 -7.70 16.07
CA CYS A 232 -2.43 -8.60 17.17
C CYS A 232 -2.83 -8.01 18.53
N VAL A 233 -2.53 -6.73 18.75
CA VAL A 233 -2.89 -5.99 19.97
C VAL A 233 -4.42 -5.97 20.15
N GLU A 234 -5.18 -5.66 19.09
CA GLU A 234 -6.65 -5.63 19.16
C GLU A 234 -7.26 -7.01 19.42
N GLN A 235 -6.74 -8.05 18.78
CA GLN A 235 -7.18 -9.42 19.01
C GLN A 235 -6.97 -9.84 20.47
N ARG A 236 -5.82 -9.49 21.06
CA ARG A 236 -5.56 -9.73 22.49
C ARG A 236 -6.55 -8.96 23.37
N LYS A 237 -6.74 -7.66 23.14
CA LYS A 237 -7.67 -6.81 23.92
C LYS A 237 -9.08 -7.40 23.92
N ARG A 238 -9.58 -7.80 22.74
CA ARG A 238 -10.90 -8.46 22.60
C ARG A 238 -10.97 -9.78 23.36
N SER A 239 -9.96 -10.65 23.20
CA SER A 239 -9.92 -11.94 23.89
C SER A 239 -9.91 -11.80 25.42
N ARG A 240 -9.19 -10.79 25.97
CA ARG A 240 -9.21 -10.52 27.41
C ARG A 240 -10.54 -9.94 27.89
N ALA A 241 -11.12 -9.00 27.16
CA ALA A 241 -12.43 -8.44 27.49
C ALA A 241 -13.49 -9.53 27.60
N ALA A 242 -13.54 -10.46 26.64
CA ALA A 242 -14.46 -11.59 26.64
C ALA A 242 -14.27 -12.53 27.84
N LYS A 243 -13.03 -12.72 28.33
CA LYS A 243 -12.73 -13.62 29.46
C LYS A 243 -12.95 -12.99 30.84
N ARG A 244 -12.67 -11.70 30.99
CA ARG A 244 -12.55 -11.04 32.30
C ARG A 244 -13.72 -10.14 32.66
N GLY A 245 -14.55 -9.72 31.71
CA GLY A 245 -15.72 -8.85 31.95
C GLY A 245 -15.42 -7.45 32.49
N ALA A 246 -14.20 -7.18 32.96
CA ALA A 246 -13.75 -5.90 33.51
C ALA A 246 -12.56 -5.34 32.71
N ALA A 247 -12.43 -4.00 32.72
CA ALA A 247 -11.31 -3.30 32.12
C ALA A 247 -9.98 -3.74 32.78
N GLU A 248 -8.97 -4.02 31.96
CA GLU A 248 -7.64 -4.37 32.43
C GLU A 248 -6.97 -3.16 33.10
N ALA A 249 -6.31 -3.37 34.24
CA ALA A 249 -5.57 -2.32 34.91
C ALA A 249 -4.52 -1.69 33.94
N PRO A 250 -4.37 -0.35 33.90
CA PRO A 250 -3.50 0.32 32.92
C PRO A 250 -2.07 -0.22 32.89
N GLU A 251 -1.49 -0.50 34.05
CA GLU A 251 -0.13 -1.06 34.14
C GLU A 251 -0.03 -2.48 33.57
N ALA A 252 -1.06 -3.31 33.74
CA ALA A 252 -1.11 -4.65 33.15
C ALA A 252 -1.24 -4.58 31.62
N ALA A 253 -2.09 -3.68 31.12
CA ALA A 253 -2.23 -3.43 29.68
C ALA A 253 -0.93 -2.88 29.07
N PHE A 254 -0.24 -1.98 29.78
CA PHE A 254 1.06 -1.45 29.39
C PHE A 254 2.12 -2.55 29.28
N LYS A 255 2.22 -3.41 30.30
CA LYS A 255 3.18 -4.51 30.32
C LYS A 255 2.97 -5.50 29.17
N ASP A 256 1.72 -5.82 28.86
CA ASP A 256 1.36 -6.63 27.69
C ASP A 256 1.82 -5.96 26.39
N ALA A 257 1.49 -4.67 26.21
CA ALA A 257 1.90 -3.91 25.04
C ALA A 257 3.43 -3.82 24.89
N LEU A 258 4.15 -3.57 25.98
CA LEU A 258 5.61 -3.53 25.99
C LEU A 258 6.23 -4.86 25.54
N TRP A 259 5.71 -5.98 26.06
CA TRP A 259 6.13 -7.30 25.62
C TRP A 259 5.84 -7.52 24.12
N GLU A 260 4.63 -7.19 23.68
CA GLU A 260 4.22 -7.37 22.28
C GLU A 260 5.08 -6.53 21.33
N SER A 261 5.32 -5.27 21.67
CA SER A 261 6.18 -4.35 20.91
C SER A 261 7.60 -4.88 20.80
N LEU A 262 8.20 -5.36 21.90
CA LEU A 262 9.56 -5.94 21.87
C LEU A 262 9.61 -7.26 21.09
N ALA A 263 8.68 -8.18 21.37
CA ALA A 263 8.65 -9.49 20.72
C ALA A 263 8.47 -9.34 19.19
N TYR A 264 7.58 -8.44 18.76
CA TYR A 264 7.33 -8.21 17.34
C TYR A 264 8.43 -7.38 16.67
N ARG A 265 8.72 -6.20 17.22
CA ARG A 265 9.46 -5.18 16.48
C ARG A 265 10.94 -5.48 16.34
N LEU A 266 11.52 -6.30 17.22
CA LEU A 266 12.91 -6.73 17.06
C LEU A 266 13.11 -7.69 15.88
N LEU A 267 12.05 -8.33 15.35
CA LEU A 267 12.07 -9.11 14.10
C LEU A 267 11.47 -8.34 12.92
N ASN A 268 10.32 -7.71 13.17
CA ASN A 268 9.53 -6.92 12.23
C ASN A 268 9.29 -7.64 10.89
N LYS A 269 8.85 -8.90 10.91
CA LYS A 269 8.53 -9.68 9.71
C LYS A 269 7.20 -10.41 9.87
N ILE A 270 6.17 -9.94 9.19
CA ILE A 270 4.80 -10.45 9.27
C ILE A 270 4.76 -11.97 9.08
N GLU A 271 5.45 -12.48 8.06
CA GLU A 271 5.46 -13.90 7.68
C GLU A 271 5.97 -14.80 8.82
N THR A 272 6.88 -14.30 9.65
CA THR A 272 7.39 -15.05 10.80
C THR A 272 6.30 -15.22 11.87
N PHE A 273 5.54 -14.15 12.15
CA PHE A 273 4.49 -14.19 13.17
C PHE A 273 3.19 -14.80 12.65
N ALA A 274 2.84 -14.59 11.39
CA ALA A 274 1.65 -15.15 10.74
C ALA A 274 1.80 -16.65 10.39
N SER A 275 2.99 -17.22 10.60
CA SER A 275 3.25 -18.64 10.37
C SER A 275 2.48 -19.57 11.32
N ALA A 276 2.43 -20.85 10.97
CA ALA A 276 1.77 -21.90 11.72
C ALA A 276 2.52 -22.34 13.01
N TRP A 277 3.35 -21.47 13.60
CA TRP A 277 3.98 -21.75 14.89
C TRP A 277 2.94 -21.97 16.02
N ARG A 278 1.73 -21.46 15.81
CA ARG A 278 0.49 -21.83 16.49
C ARG A 278 -0.71 -21.67 15.54
N PRO A 279 -1.89 -22.24 15.85
CA PRO A 279 -3.11 -21.96 15.11
C PRO A 279 -3.38 -20.45 15.03
N GLY A 280 -3.55 -19.92 13.80
CA GLY A 280 -3.79 -18.50 13.55
C GLY A 280 -2.57 -17.56 13.68
N GLY A 281 -1.39 -18.07 14.06
CA GLY A 281 -0.19 -17.26 14.24
C GLY A 281 -0.37 -16.11 15.25
N GLY A 282 0.46 -15.07 15.14
CA GLY A 282 0.48 -13.85 15.96
C GLY A 282 1.71 -13.74 16.86
N ILE A 283 1.67 -12.78 17.79
CA ILE A 283 2.78 -12.48 18.71
C ILE A 283 2.74 -13.44 19.92
N PRO A 284 3.86 -14.07 20.35
CA PRO A 284 3.87 -14.97 21.50
C PRO A 284 3.58 -14.24 22.81
N SER A 285 2.96 -14.93 23.78
CA SER A 285 2.87 -14.41 25.15
C SER A 285 4.19 -14.66 25.92
N PRO A 286 4.43 -13.94 27.04
CA PRO A 286 5.61 -14.17 27.87
C PRO A 286 5.54 -15.48 28.67
N GLU A 287 4.41 -16.20 28.63
CA GLU A 287 4.26 -17.46 29.33
C GLU A 287 5.22 -18.52 28.78
N PRO A 288 5.83 -19.36 29.64
CA PRO A 288 6.85 -20.32 29.22
C PRO A 288 6.42 -21.20 28.04
N LYS A 289 5.17 -21.69 28.05
CA LYS A 289 4.64 -22.55 26.98
C LYS A 289 4.61 -21.83 25.63
N SER A 290 4.06 -20.60 25.59
CA SER A 290 3.98 -19.83 24.33
C SER A 290 5.37 -19.41 23.85
N TRP A 291 6.21 -18.90 24.75
CA TRP A 291 7.55 -18.43 24.38
C TRP A 291 8.44 -19.56 23.88
N ASN A 292 8.47 -20.69 24.59
CA ASN A 292 9.35 -21.80 24.23
C ASN A 292 8.95 -22.41 22.88
N ALA A 293 7.64 -22.52 22.60
CA ALA A 293 7.15 -22.96 21.29
C ALA A 293 7.61 -22.02 20.16
N PHE A 294 7.47 -20.71 20.37
CA PHE A 294 7.92 -19.72 19.38
C PHE A 294 9.44 -19.73 19.19
N ALA A 295 10.21 -19.80 20.27
CA ALA A 295 11.67 -19.85 20.21
C ALA A 295 12.19 -21.11 19.49
N ALA A 296 11.55 -22.26 19.70
CA ALA A 296 11.85 -23.48 18.96
C ALA A 296 11.55 -23.32 17.46
N PHE A 297 10.37 -22.77 17.14
CA PHE A 297 10.00 -22.44 15.77
C PHE A 297 11.00 -21.49 15.10
N LEU A 298 11.45 -20.43 15.78
CA LEU A 298 12.39 -19.47 15.20
C LEU A 298 13.72 -20.12 14.80
N ARG A 299 14.25 -21.05 15.60
CA ARG A 299 15.49 -21.77 15.27
C ARG A 299 15.33 -22.59 13.99
N ASP A 300 14.22 -23.30 13.89
CA ASP A 300 13.88 -24.12 12.74
C ASP A 300 13.58 -23.27 11.48
N ALA A 301 12.82 -22.19 11.62
CA ALA A 301 12.51 -21.27 10.54
C ALA A 301 13.75 -20.51 10.03
N HIS A 302 14.68 -20.14 10.92
CA HIS A 302 15.90 -19.45 10.53
C HIS A 302 16.80 -20.30 9.63
N ALA A 303 16.80 -21.63 9.83
CA ALA A 303 17.53 -22.56 8.97
C ALA A 303 16.96 -22.62 7.54
N ARG A 304 15.67 -22.30 7.36
CA ARG A 304 14.99 -22.29 6.05
C ARG A 304 15.02 -20.95 5.33
N GLY A 305 15.32 -19.86 6.04
CA GLY A 305 15.34 -18.54 5.42
C GLY A 305 15.32 -17.37 6.40
N PRO A 306 15.25 -16.13 5.87
CA PRO A 306 15.26 -14.95 6.70
C PRO A 306 14.00 -14.86 7.56
N ILE A 307 14.17 -14.65 8.87
CA ILE A 307 13.06 -14.43 9.84
C ILE A 307 12.96 -12.97 10.31
N PHE A 308 13.88 -12.11 9.86
CA PHE A 308 13.90 -10.68 10.12
C PHE A 308 13.57 -9.92 8.83
N SER A 309 12.97 -8.72 8.95
CA SER A 309 13.00 -7.78 7.82
C SER A 309 14.41 -7.26 7.59
N ASN A 310 14.70 -6.77 6.37
CA ASN A 310 16.04 -6.31 6.00
C ASN A 310 16.62 -5.28 6.98
N ALA A 311 15.81 -4.34 7.46
CA ALA A 311 16.25 -3.31 8.41
C ALA A 311 16.54 -3.84 9.83
N HIS A 312 16.08 -5.05 10.16
CA HIS A 312 16.17 -5.64 11.50
C HIS A 312 17.15 -6.82 11.55
N GLN A 313 17.80 -7.18 10.43
CA GLN A 313 18.72 -8.32 10.37
C GLN A 313 19.93 -8.19 11.31
N THR A 314 20.32 -6.97 11.67
CA THR A 314 21.43 -6.74 12.60
C THR A 314 21.17 -7.29 13.99
N MET A 315 19.89 -7.45 14.39
CA MET A 315 19.53 -8.15 15.62
C MET A 315 20.06 -9.59 15.57
N GLY A 316 19.65 -10.39 14.60
CA GLY A 316 20.07 -11.80 14.50
C GLY A 316 19.42 -12.69 15.57
N LEU A 317 19.35 -14.00 15.30
CA LEU A 317 18.56 -14.93 16.10
C LEU A 317 19.03 -15.05 17.55
N GLU A 318 20.30 -15.34 17.79
CA GLU A 318 20.81 -15.59 19.15
C GLU A 318 20.72 -14.35 20.05
N ARG A 319 21.05 -13.17 19.50
CA ARG A 319 20.88 -11.91 20.24
C ARG A 319 19.40 -11.62 20.52
N TYR A 320 18.49 -11.89 19.57
CA TYR A 320 17.06 -11.75 19.82
C TYR A 320 16.58 -12.66 20.96
N LEU A 321 16.94 -13.95 20.91
CA LEU A 321 16.54 -14.93 21.92
C LEU A 321 17.09 -14.58 23.30
N ALA A 322 18.36 -14.16 23.39
CA ALA A 322 18.97 -13.68 24.63
C ALA A 322 18.24 -12.45 25.17
N THR A 323 18.03 -11.44 24.32
CA THR A 323 17.35 -10.18 24.69
C THR A 323 15.94 -10.43 25.21
N MET A 324 15.15 -11.23 24.50
CA MET A 324 13.78 -11.53 24.92
C MET A 324 13.73 -12.46 26.14
N GLY A 325 14.72 -13.32 26.33
CA GLY A 325 14.90 -14.10 27.56
C GLY A 325 15.08 -13.19 28.78
N ASP A 326 15.98 -12.21 28.66
CA ASP A 326 16.24 -11.22 29.72
C ASP A 326 15.00 -10.35 29.99
N VAL A 327 14.34 -9.86 28.94
CA VAL A 327 13.09 -9.10 29.04
C VAL A 327 12.02 -9.93 29.75
N ARG A 328 11.84 -11.21 29.39
CA ARG A 328 10.85 -12.10 30.01
C ARG A 328 11.12 -12.28 31.51
N ALA A 329 12.39 -12.50 31.87
CA ALA A 329 12.80 -12.68 33.26
C ALA A 329 12.56 -11.44 34.13
N ARG A 330 12.65 -10.25 33.53
CA ARG A 330 12.52 -8.96 34.23
C ARG A 330 11.23 -8.19 33.89
N LEU A 331 10.28 -8.80 33.19
CA LEU A 331 9.14 -8.11 32.59
C LEU A 331 8.28 -7.36 33.63
N GLY A 332 8.16 -7.89 34.84
CA GLY A 332 7.46 -7.21 35.94
C GLY A 332 8.12 -5.88 36.32
N ALA A 333 9.41 -5.93 36.68
CA ALA A 333 10.17 -4.73 37.07
C ALA A 333 10.34 -3.76 35.90
N LEU A 334 10.72 -4.25 34.71
CA LEU A 334 10.86 -3.43 33.51
C LEU A 334 9.53 -2.76 33.14
N GLY A 335 8.42 -3.50 33.20
CA GLY A 335 7.08 -2.98 32.94
C GLY A 335 6.74 -1.82 33.87
N ALA A 336 6.93 -1.98 35.18
CA ALA A 336 6.68 -0.93 36.16
C ALA A 336 7.58 0.31 35.95
N GLU A 337 8.87 0.10 35.70
CA GLU A 337 9.84 1.17 35.47
C GLU A 337 9.50 2.00 34.22
N VAL A 338 9.13 1.34 33.11
CA VAL A 338 8.76 2.04 31.86
C VAL A 338 7.37 2.66 31.99
N PHE A 339 6.43 1.99 32.66
CA PHE A 339 5.10 2.54 32.94
C PHE A 339 5.18 3.84 33.75
N ALA A 340 6.10 3.95 34.71
CA ALA A 340 6.32 5.19 35.47
C ALA A 340 6.78 6.37 34.58
N LEU A 341 7.38 6.10 33.43
CA LEU A 341 7.89 7.10 32.48
C LEU A 341 6.93 7.39 31.32
N ARG A 342 5.78 6.72 31.24
CA ARG A 342 4.89 6.70 30.04
C ARG A 342 4.31 8.06 29.61
N GLY A 343 4.50 9.11 30.42
CA GLY A 343 4.17 10.49 30.07
C GLY A 343 5.32 11.28 29.42
N ASP A 344 6.52 10.70 29.29
CA ASP A 344 7.70 11.31 28.67
C ASP A 344 8.30 10.36 27.62
N VAL A 345 8.08 10.70 26.35
CA VAL A 345 8.50 9.91 25.19
C VAL A 345 10.01 9.69 25.17
N GLU A 346 10.80 10.72 25.49
CA GLU A 346 12.26 10.62 25.47
C GLU A 346 12.77 9.77 26.64
N ALA A 347 12.15 9.88 27.83
CA ALA A 347 12.50 9.06 28.98
C ALA A 347 12.19 7.57 28.74
N VAL A 348 11.03 7.26 28.16
CA VAL A 348 10.68 5.89 27.73
C VAL A 348 11.72 5.36 26.74
N PHE A 349 12.05 6.14 25.71
CA PHE A 349 13.08 5.79 24.75
C PHE A 349 14.44 5.50 25.40
N LYS A 350 14.91 6.41 26.28
CA LYS A 350 16.19 6.27 27.01
C LYS A 350 16.19 5.01 27.87
N LYS A 351 15.05 4.67 28.50
CA LYS A 351 14.91 3.44 29.28
C LYS A 351 14.97 2.19 28.42
N LEU A 352 14.29 2.15 27.27
CA LEU A 352 14.32 1.00 26.37
C LEU A 352 15.72 0.75 25.79
N ARG A 353 16.54 1.80 25.62
CA ARG A 353 17.94 1.68 25.20
C ARG A 353 18.86 0.98 26.18
N THR A 354 18.43 0.78 27.43
CA THR A 354 19.24 0.02 28.41
C THR A 354 19.10 -1.49 28.25
N LEU A 355 18.20 -1.95 27.36
CA LEU A 355 18.03 -3.38 27.08
C LEU A 355 19.17 -3.89 26.21
N ASN A 356 19.60 -5.12 26.48
CA ASN A 356 20.65 -5.80 25.72
C ASN A 356 20.30 -5.83 24.23
N ASN A 357 21.25 -5.47 23.37
CA ASN A 357 21.09 -5.45 21.90
C ASN A 357 19.99 -4.51 21.35
N VAL A 358 19.35 -3.69 22.17
CA VAL A 358 18.35 -2.70 21.73
C VAL A 358 19.01 -1.35 21.49
N GLY A 359 19.53 -1.16 20.28
CA GLY A 359 20.10 0.11 19.85
C GLY A 359 19.05 1.22 19.64
N PRO A 360 19.49 2.47 19.34
CA PRO A 360 18.60 3.62 19.17
C PRO A 360 17.46 3.37 18.17
N PHE A 361 17.76 2.77 17.02
CA PHE A 361 16.75 2.45 16.01
C PHE A 361 15.64 1.55 16.57
N LEU A 362 16.01 0.43 17.20
CA LEU A 362 15.05 -0.54 17.72
C LEU A 362 14.24 0.02 18.90
N ALA A 363 14.90 0.75 19.81
CA ALA A 363 14.22 1.43 20.91
C ALA A 363 13.14 2.39 20.40
N TRP A 364 13.47 3.19 19.37
CA TRP A 364 12.50 4.11 18.76
C TRP A 364 11.33 3.38 18.09
N GLN A 365 11.60 2.28 17.39
CA GLN A 365 10.53 1.48 16.79
C GLN A 365 9.59 0.88 17.84
N VAL A 366 10.11 0.50 19.02
CA VAL A 366 9.30 0.03 20.15
C VAL A 366 8.47 1.17 20.74
N VAL A 367 9.03 2.37 20.90
CA VAL A 367 8.25 3.55 21.33
C VAL A 367 7.10 3.84 20.37
N CYS A 368 7.36 3.80 19.06
CA CYS A 368 6.31 3.96 18.06
C CYS A 368 5.20 2.92 18.24
N ASP A 369 5.54 1.66 18.54
CA ASP A 369 4.56 0.60 18.80
C ASP A 369 3.78 0.78 20.12
N LEU A 370 4.36 1.45 21.12
CA LEU A 370 3.64 1.84 22.33
C LEU A 370 2.57 2.91 22.04
N PHE A 371 2.86 3.86 21.14
CA PHE A 371 1.82 4.74 20.59
C PHE A 371 0.72 3.94 19.88
N GLU A 372 1.10 2.98 19.02
CA GLU A 372 0.11 2.14 18.32
C GLU A 372 -0.75 1.28 19.26
N SER A 373 -0.26 1.01 20.47
CA SER A 373 -0.93 0.19 21.48
C SER A 373 -1.87 0.99 22.39
N ASP A 374 -1.82 2.33 22.32
CA ASP A 374 -2.63 3.25 23.14
C ASP A 374 -2.39 3.04 24.65
N VAL A 375 -1.11 3.02 25.06
CA VAL A 375 -0.70 2.78 26.46
C VAL A 375 0.15 3.90 27.07
N LEU A 376 0.55 4.90 26.28
CA LEU A 376 1.22 6.10 26.78
C LEU A 376 0.17 7.08 27.36
N ASP A 377 0.59 7.96 28.27
CA ASP A 377 -0.32 8.96 28.82
C ASP A 377 -0.74 9.94 27.71
N ALA A 378 -1.98 10.45 27.76
CA ALA A 378 -2.52 11.34 26.73
C ALA A 378 -1.73 12.65 26.53
N ALA A 379 -0.88 13.03 27.49
CA ALA A 379 0.01 14.19 27.39
C ALA A 379 1.28 13.91 26.57
N ALA A 380 1.68 12.64 26.43
CA ALA A 380 2.79 12.22 25.60
C ALA A 380 2.31 12.08 24.15
N THR A 381 2.70 13.02 23.31
CA THR A 381 2.26 13.09 21.90
C THR A 381 3.36 12.65 20.95
N GLU A 382 2.96 12.24 19.75
CA GLU A 382 3.88 11.89 18.67
C GLU A 382 4.67 13.09 18.12
N ASP A 383 4.38 14.31 18.59
CA ASP A 383 5.05 15.56 18.24
C ASP A 383 6.07 16.05 19.29
N ASP A 384 6.06 15.46 20.49
CA ASP A 384 6.90 15.92 21.59
C ASP A 384 8.38 15.68 21.29
N TRP A 385 8.70 14.46 20.81
CA TRP A 385 10.07 14.02 20.61
C TRP A 385 10.16 12.87 19.60
N VAL A 386 11.28 12.83 18.86
CA VAL A 386 11.61 11.74 17.93
C VAL A 386 13.10 11.41 17.96
N MET A 387 13.42 10.12 17.77
CA MET A 387 14.78 9.68 17.47
C MET A 387 15.03 9.72 15.97
N LEU A 388 15.86 10.64 15.50
CA LEU A 388 16.27 10.67 14.11
C LEU A 388 17.33 9.59 13.85
N GLY A 389 16.93 8.51 13.17
CA GLY A 389 17.85 7.47 12.73
C GLY A 389 18.82 7.97 11.64
N PRO A 390 19.87 7.21 11.29
CA PRO A 390 20.84 7.63 10.27
C PRO A 390 20.22 8.00 8.91
N GLY A 391 19.17 7.29 8.50
CA GLY A 391 18.42 7.61 7.26
C GLY A 391 17.70 8.94 7.36
N ALA A 392 16.93 9.16 8.45
CA ALA A 392 16.22 10.42 8.67
C ALA A 392 17.17 11.61 8.83
N LYS A 393 18.30 11.47 9.54
CA LYS A 393 19.35 12.51 9.63
C LYS A 393 19.91 12.89 8.26
N ARG A 394 20.22 11.89 7.43
CA ARG A 394 20.69 12.14 6.06
C ARG A 394 19.59 12.77 5.20
N GLY A 395 18.33 12.36 5.36
CA GLY A 395 17.17 12.99 4.71
C GLY A 395 16.98 14.44 5.12
N LEU A 396 17.14 14.76 6.41
CA LEU A 396 17.11 16.13 6.92
C LEU A 396 18.26 16.95 6.32
N ALA A 397 19.44 16.34 6.17
CA ALA A 397 20.56 16.96 5.48
C ALA A 397 20.33 17.12 3.96
N ARG A 398 19.47 16.33 3.33
CA ARG A 398 19.01 16.59 1.95
C ARG A 398 18.13 17.84 1.88
N CYS A 399 17.42 18.17 2.94
CA CYS A 399 16.56 19.36 3.00
C CYS A 399 17.37 20.62 3.33
N PHE A 400 18.26 20.55 4.32
CA PHE A 400 18.90 21.74 4.92
C PHE A 400 20.42 21.81 4.76
N GLY A 401 21.04 20.87 4.02
CA GLY A 401 22.49 20.74 3.92
C GLY A 401 23.12 20.18 5.20
N LYS A 402 24.31 20.64 5.58
CA LYS A 402 24.95 20.18 6.82
C LYS A 402 24.16 20.68 8.04
N VAL A 403 23.57 19.75 8.78
CA VAL A 403 22.81 20.03 10.01
C VAL A 403 23.68 19.70 11.22
N HIS A 404 23.71 20.59 12.21
CA HIS A 404 24.38 20.34 13.49
C HIS A 404 23.48 19.46 14.38
N PRO A 405 24.02 18.50 15.17
CA PRO A 405 23.21 17.59 15.99
C PRO A 405 22.20 18.26 16.92
N ILE A 406 22.52 19.45 17.44
CA ILE A 406 21.62 20.22 18.31
C ILE A 406 20.39 20.76 17.57
N ASP A 407 20.49 20.97 16.27
CA ASP A 407 19.43 21.56 15.44
C ASP A 407 18.52 20.49 14.81
N GLU A 408 18.92 19.22 14.85
CA GLU A 408 18.25 18.17 14.06
C GLU A 408 16.77 18.02 14.45
N LEU A 409 16.46 18.02 15.75
CA LEU A 409 15.09 17.89 16.25
C LEU A 409 14.26 19.11 15.89
N ASP A 410 14.81 20.32 16.05
CA ASP A 410 14.11 21.57 15.76
C ASP A 410 13.78 21.73 14.27
N LEU A 411 14.69 21.29 13.40
CA LEU A 411 14.44 21.30 11.95
C LEU A 411 13.44 20.24 11.51
N ALA A 412 13.41 19.06 12.16
CA ALA A 412 12.34 18.09 11.92
C ALA A 412 10.98 18.62 12.40
N LYS A 413 10.94 19.28 13.57
CA LYS A 413 9.75 19.97 14.08
C LYS A 413 9.29 21.11 13.18
N LEU A 414 10.23 21.84 12.57
CA LEU A 414 9.92 22.86 11.57
C LEU A 414 9.20 22.25 10.36
N LEU A 415 9.70 21.14 9.79
CA LEU A 415 9.03 20.49 8.67
C LEU A 415 7.62 20.00 9.04
N ALA A 416 7.45 19.47 10.27
CA ALA A 416 6.14 19.08 10.77
C ALA A 416 5.19 20.29 10.95
N SER A 417 5.69 21.43 11.42
CA SER A 417 4.85 22.60 11.68
C SER A 417 4.41 23.31 10.40
N VAL A 418 5.28 23.40 9.38
CA VAL A 418 4.99 24.15 8.15
C VAL A 418 4.26 23.34 7.07
N GLN A 419 4.01 22.04 7.29
CA GLN A 419 3.52 21.14 6.24
C GLN A 419 2.27 21.64 5.49
N ARG A 420 1.28 22.19 6.19
CA ARG A 420 0.03 22.68 5.58
C ARG A 420 0.27 23.89 4.69
N ASP A 421 1.05 24.84 5.18
CA ASP A 421 1.38 26.04 4.42
C ASP A 421 2.32 25.71 3.26
N ALA A 422 3.22 24.73 3.43
CA ALA A 422 4.08 24.28 2.35
C ALA A 422 3.29 23.62 1.21
N PHE A 423 2.37 22.70 1.52
CA PHE A 423 1.49 22.12 0.50
C PHE A 423 0.67 23.20 -0.21
N ARG A 424 0.06 24.12 0.55
CA ARG A 424 -0.71 25.24 -0.02
C ARG A 424 0.14 26.13 -0.93
N SER A 425 1.33 26.53 -0.47
CA SER A 425 2.26 27.37 -1.25
C SER A 425 2.72 26.68 -2.53
N LEU A 426 2.81 25.35 -2.54
CA LEU A 426 3.18 24.56 -3.72
C LEU A 426 1.99 24.25 -4.65
N GLY A 427 0.76 24.67 -4.30
CA GLY A 427 -0.44 24.32 -5.05
C GLY A 427 -0.78 22.83 -4.97
N LEU A 428 -0.32 22.14 -3.92
CA LEU A 428 -0.53 20.71 -3.71
C LEU A 428 -1.72 20.46 -2.79
N ASP A 429 -2.72 19.74 -3.30
CA ASP A 429 -3.82 19.23 -2.46
C ASP A 429 -3.36 17.94 -1.76
N PHE A 430 -2.98 18.07 -0.49
CA PHE A 430 -2.52 16.93 0.31
C PHE A 430 -3.69 16.27 1.03
N ALA A 431 -4.04 15.06 0.60
CA ALA A 431 -5.08 14.23 1.22
C ALA A 431 -4.62 13.68 2.59
N PHE A 432 -4.81 14.48 3.65
CA PHE A 432 -4.53 14.07 5.02
C PHE A 432 -5.36 12.84 5.42
N PHE A 433 -4.69 11.78 5.88
CA PHE A 433 -5.37 10.54 6.28
C PHE A 433 -6.31 10.78 7.47
N ALA A 434 -7.61 10.57 7.26
CA ALA A 434 -8.66 10.79 8.24
C ALA A 434 -8.53 12.17 8.94
N GLY A 435 -8.23 13.20 8.14
CA GLY A 435 -8.15 14.61 8.55
C GLY A 435 -6.94 14.99 9.41
N LYS A 436 -6.01 14.07 9.70
CA LYS A 436 -4.87 14.37 10.58
C LYS A 436 -3.62 14.76 9.82
N ARG A 437 -2.93 15.76 10.33
CA ARG A 437 -1.60 16.15 9.85
C ARG A 437 -0.58 15.05 10.12
N LEU A 438 0.53 15.06 9.38
CA LEU A 438 1.69 14.22 9.68
C LEU A 438 2.30 14.64 11.01
N THR A 439 2.44 13.71 11.95
CA THR A 439 3.11 13.96 13.24
C THR A 439 4.63 14.03 13.05
N LEU A 440 5.37 14.53 14.05
CA LEU A 440 6.84 14.52 14.02
C LEU A 440 7.41 13.11 13.79
N LYS A 441 6.80 12.09 14.38
CA LYS A 441 7.06 10.67 14.09
C LYS A 441 6.89 10.35 12.60
N ASN A 442 5.81 10.79 11.95
CA ASN A 442 5.62 10.59 10.51
C ASN A 442 6.64 11.39 9.68
N VAL A 443 7.02 12.60 10.11
CA VAL A 443 8.04 13.41 9.43
C VAL A 443 9.42 12.74 9.49
N GLU A 444 9.83 12.19 10.64
CA GLU A 444 11.06 11.37 10.72
C GLU A 444 11.03 10.20 9.74
N HIS A 445 9.89 9.52 9.68
CA HIS A 445 9.68 8.42 8.76
C HIS A 445 9.79 8.87 7.29
N CYS A 446 9.17 10.00 6.94
CA CYS A 446 9.26 10.59 5.61
C CYS A 446 10.68 11.03 5.23
N LEU A 447 11.44 11.59 6.17
CA LEU A 447 12.84 11.98 5.95
C LEU A 447 13.71 10.76 5.62
N CYS A 448 13.49 9.64 6.31
CA CYS A 448 14.20 8.38 6.02
C CYS A 448 13.92 7.89 4.59
N GLU A 449 12.67 7.96 4.14
CA GLU A 449 12.30 7.59 2.77
C GLU A 449 12.79 8.59 1.73
N PHE A 450 12.78 9.89 2.05
CA PHE A 450 13.29 10.95 1.16
C PHE A 450 14.78 10.79 0.89
N GLU A 451 15.56 10.35 1.88
CA GLU A 451 16.97 10.03 1.67
C GLU A 451 17.17 8.92 0.64
N LYS A 452 16.37 7.85 0.72
CA LYS A 452 16.44 6.74 -0.22
C LYS A 452 16.04 7.19 -1.63
N TYR A 453 15.00 8.01 -1.73
CA TYR A 453 14.55 8.60 -2.99
C TYR A 453 15.65 9.47 -3.62
N ARG A 454 16.25 10.40 -2.86
CA ARG A 454 17.38 11.22 -3.31
C ARG A 454 18.66 10.43 -3.59
N ASN A 455 18.75 9.18 -3.13
CA ASN A 455 19.82 8.25 -3.43
C ASN A 455 19.47 7.28 -4.57
N ASN A 456 18.49 7.63 -5.43
CA ASN A 456 18.01 6.84 -6.57
C ASN A 456 17.61 5.40 -6.21
N GLY A 457 17.07 5.20 -5.01
CA GLY A 457 16.67 3.88 -4.53
C GLY A 457 17.81 2.89 -4.35
N ALA A 458 19.06 3.36 -4.19
CA ALA A 458 20.21 2.46 -4.00
C ALA A 458 20.00 1.53 -2.79
N GLY A 459 20.09 0.22 -3.03
CA GLY A 459 19.87 -0.81 -2.00
C GLY A 459 18.40 -1.04 -1.62
N MET A 460 17.46 -0.37 -2.28
CA MET A 460 16.03 -0.61 -2.08
C MET A 460 15.57 -1.89 -2.78
N ARG A 461 14.53 -2.48 -2.22
CA ARG A 461 13.85 -3.62 -2.85
C ARG A 461 12.90 -3.11 -3.91
N ARG A 462 12.82 -3.83 -5.03
CA ARG A 462 11.81 -3.60 -6.06
C ARG A 462 10.41 -3.88 -5.53
N TYR A 463 9.45 -3.11 -6.01
CA TYR A 463 8.05 -3.28 -5.67
C TYR A 463 7.54 -4.63 -6.16
N ALA A 464 6.87 -5.35 -5.26
CA ALA A 464 6.13 -6.56 -5.57
C ALA A 464 4.86 -6.56 -4.72
N SER A 465 3.72 -6.87 -5.34
CA SER A 465 2.44 -6.91 -4.62
C SER A 465 2.49 -7.96 -3.51
N ARG A 466 2.01 -7.56 -2.33
CA ARG A 466 1.84 -8.43 -1.16
C ARG A 466 0.36 -8.69 -0.85
N ALA A 467 -0.53 -8.50 -1.83
CA ALA A 467 -1.97 -8.71 -1.67
C ALA A 467 -2.32 -10.16 -1.26
N HIS A 468 -1.47 -11.14 -1.59
CA HIS A 468 -1.63 -12.53 -1.16
C HIS A 468 -1.64 -12.71 0.37
N LEU A 469 -1.12 -11.76 1.15
CA LEU A 469 -1.18 -11.82 2.62
C LEU A 469 -2.58 -11.51 3.17
N ASP A 470 -3.48 -11.04 2.31
CA ASP A 470 -4.85 -10.65 2.63
C ASP A 470 -5.88 -11.67 2.08
N ALA A 471 -5.43 -12.81 1.53
CA ALA A 471 -6.26 -13.73 0.75
C ALA A 471 -7.21 -14.65 1.56
N ASP A 472 -7.03 -14.74 2.88
CA ASP A 472 -7.77 -15.67 3.75
C ASP A 472 -8.28 -14.94 5.01
N VAL A 473 -9.10 -13.90 4.82
CA VAL A 473 -9.65 -13.10 5.91
C VAL A 473 -11.11 -13.48 6.19
N VAL A 474 -11.41 -13.81 7.45
CA VAL A 474 -12.77 -14.08 7.94
C VAL A 474 -13.23 -12.95 8.83
N CYS A 475 -14.52 -12.60 8.79
CA CYS A 475 -15.05 -11.50 9.57
C CYS A 475 -14.78 -11.67 11.08
N ALA A 476 -14.28 -10.63 11.74
CA ALA A 476 -13.92 -10.68 13.16
C ALA A 476 -15.13 -10.68 14.13
N VAL A 477 -16.36 -10.63 13.61
CA VAL A 477 -17.61 -10.66 14.39
C VAL A 477 -18.32 -11.99 14.23
N CYS A 478 -18.61 -12.41 13.00
CA CYS A 478 -19.32 -13.67 12.73
C CYS A 478 -18.40 -14.87 12.47
N GLU A 479 -17.08 -14.65 12.40
CA GLU A 479 -16.05 -15.67 12.11
C GLU A 479 -16.26 -16.41 10.79
N ASP A 480 -17.06 -15.83 9.89
CA ASP A 480 -17.40 -16.39 8.59
C ASP A 480 -16.66 -15.65 7.45
N ALA A 481 -16.30 -16.42 6.42
CA ALA A 481 -15.74 -15.95 5.16
C ALA A 481 -16.82 -15.80 4.06
N THR A 482 -18.04 -16.28 4.30
CA THR A 482 -19.08 -16.33 3.28
C THR A 482 -19.61 -14.94 2.99
N ASP A 483 -19.42 -14.52 1.75
CA ASP A 483 -20.20 -13.47 1.08
C ASP A 483 -21.64 -14.00 0.89
N ALA A 484 -22.39 -14.21 1.97
CA ALA A 484 -23.81 -14.45 1.89
C ALA A 484 -24.41 -13.29 1.06
N LYS A 485 -25.03 -13.62 -0.08
CA LYS A 485 -25.50 -12.71 -1.13
C LYS A 485 -25.78 -11.30 -0.60
N ASP A 486 -24.96 -10.34 -1.02
CA ASP A 486 -25.03 -8.90 -0.73
C ASP A 486 -24.23 -8.37 0.48
N ALA A 487 -23.36 -9.18 1.10
CA ALA A 487 -22.45 -8.71 2.14
C ALA A 487 -21.03 -8.39 1.63
N ASP A 488 -20.64 -7.12 1.61
CA ASP A 488 -19.25 -6.72 1.36
C ASP A 488 -18.40 -6.85 2.64
N LEU A 489 -17.20 -7.41 2.53
CA LEU A 489 -16.21 -7.49 3.62
C LEU A 489 -15.25 -6.30 3.55
N LEU A 490 -15.28 -5.45 4.59
CA LEU A 490 -14.41 -4.28 4.72
C LEU A 490 -13.16 -4.58 5.53
N LEU A 491 -12.03 -4.05 5.10
CA LEU A 491 -10.76 -4.10 5.83
C LEU A 491 -10.42 -2.71 6.37
N CYS A 492 -10.24 -2.61 7.69
CA CYS A 492 -9.87 -1.34 8.32
C CYS A 492 -8.45 -0.93 7.91
N ASP A 493 -8.24 0.31 7.45
CA ASP A 493 -6.91 0.78 7.02
C ASP A 493 -5.85 0.75 8.11
N LEU A 494 -6.26 0.82 9.39
CA LEU A 494 -5.33 0.92 10.51
C LEU A 494 -4.99 -0.40 11.20
N CYS A 495 -5.85 -1.42 11.09
CA CYS A 495 -5.64 -2.70 11.77
C CYS A 495 -5.93 -3.92 10.88
N ASN A 496 -6.40 -3.70 9.65
CA ASN A 496 -6.77 -4.73 8.68
C ASN A 496 -7.69 -5.80 9.28
N VAL A 497 -8.53 -5.39 10.23
CA VAL A 497 -9.56 -6.25 10.82
C VAL A 497 -10.70 -6.33 9.81
N PRO A 498 -11.03 -7.53 9.32
CA PRO A 498 -12.14 -7.78 8.40
C PRO A 498 -13.49 -7.69 9.11
N LEU A 499 -14.42 -6.91 8.57
CA LEU A 499 -15.77 -6.70 9.11
C LEU A 499 -16.76 -6.64 7.95
N HIS A 500 -17.79 -7.48 7.98
CA HIS A 500 -18.89 -7.34 7.02
C HIS A 500 -19.64 -6.03 7.28
N THR A 501 -20.16 -5.42 6.22
CA THR A 501 -21.02 -4.24 6.31
C THR A 501 -22.20 -4.44 7.27
N PHE A 502 -22.81 -5.63 7.28
CA PHE A 502 -23.92 -5.99 8.18
C PHE A 502 -23.50 -6.33 9.62
N CYS A 503 -22.23 -6.71 9.84
CA CYS A 503 -21.69 -7.01 11.17
C CYS A 503 -21.27 -5.75 11.95
N LEU A 504 -21.33 -4.58 11.30
CA LEU A 504 -21.07 -3.30 11.94
C LEU A 504 -22.26 -2.86 12.77
N ASP A 505 -22.00 -2.01 13.76
CA ASP A 505 -23.02 -1.37 14.59
C ASP A 505 -22.81 0.16 14.57
N PRO A 506 -23.67 0.93 13.87
CA PRO A 506 -24.78 0.45 13.04
C PRO A 506 -24.29 -0.26 11.75
N PRO A 507 -25.11 -1.15 11.15
CA PRO A 507 -24.82 -1.75 9.85
C PRO A 507 -24.63 -0.70 8.75
N LEU A 508 -23.78 -1.00 7.77
CA LEU A 508 -23.61 -0.17 6.56
C LEU A 508 -24.41 -0.75 5.39
N ASP A 509 -25.14 0.11 4.68
CA ASP A 509 -25.92 -0.31 3.50
C ASP A 509 -25.04 -0.58 2.26
N ARG A 510 -23.85 0.02 2.20
CA ARG A 510 -22.89 -0.11 1.10
C ARG A 510 -21.47 0.16 1.57
N VAL A 511 -20.49 -0.33 0.80
CA VAL A 511 -19.07 0.04 0.96
C VAL A 511 -18.92 1.57 0.85
N PRO A 512 -18.25 2.22 1.81
CA PRO A 512 -17.95 3.65 1.71
C PRO A 512 -17.11 3.97 0.47
N GLU A 513 -17.49 5.03 -0.25
CA GLU A 513 -16.75 5.52 -1.43
C GLU A 513 -15.55 6.44 -1.04
N THR A 514 -15.17 6.44 0.24
CA THR A 514 -14.06 7.23 0.77
C THR A 514 -12.72 6.53 0.53
N ALA A 515 -11.64 7.31 0.45
CA ALA A 515 -10.29 6.75 0.32
C ALA A 515 -9.86 5.97 1.58
N GLU A 516 -10.37 6.36 2.75
CA GLU A 516 -10.15 5.67 4.01
C GLU A 516 -11.43 5.07 4.60
N TRP A 517 -11.28 3.94 5.29
CA TRP A 517 -12.26 3.38 6.19
C TRP A 517 -11.63 2.85 7.47
N LEU A 518 -12.18 3.28 8.61
CA LEU A 518 -11.75 2.86 9.94
C LEU A 518 -12.87 2.07 10.63
N CYS A 519 -12.52 0.91 11.21
CA CYS A 519 -13.45 0.20 12.08
C CYS A 519 -13.78 1.05 13.33
N PRO A 520 -14.91 0.83 14.01
CA PRO A 520 -15.33 1.66 15.16
C PRO A 520 -14.26 1.81 16.25
N ALA A 521 -13.53 0.74 16.54
CA ALA A 521 -12.42 0.76 17.50
C ALA A 521 -11.27 1.68 17.06
N CYS A 522 -10.86 1.61 15.79
CA CYS A 522 -9.82 2.47 15.24
C CYS A 522 -10.32 3.92 15.09
N ALA A 523 -11.57 4.13 14.66
CA ALA A 523 -12.17 5.46 14.52
C ALA A 523 -12.26 6.18 15.87
N GLY A 524 -12.69 5.50 16.94
CA GLY A 524 -12.75 6.08 18.28
C GLY A 524 -11.37 6.47 18.82
N ARG A 525 -10.35 5.62 18.60
CA ARG A 525 -8.95 5.94 18.95
C ARG A 525 -8.38 7.07 18.12
N TRP A 526 -8.69 7.06 16.82
CA TRP A 526 -8.25 8.09 15.90
C TRP A 526 -8.86 9.44 16.27
N ALA A 527 -10.14 9.51 16.61
CA ALA A 527 -10.77 10.73 17.09
C ALA A 527 -10.17 11.23 18.44
N SER A 528 -9.71 10.31 19.29
CA SER A 528 -9.20 10.64 20.64
C SER A 528 -7.71 11.00 20.68
N SER A 529 -6.93 10.54 19.69
CA SER A 529 -5.53 10.94 19.54
C SER A 529 -5.50 12.41 19.09
N LYS A 530 -5.04 13.31 19.96
CA LYS A 530 -5.02 14.75 19.68
C LYS A 530 -3.99 15.12 18.62
#